data_AF-A0A506PUT7-F1
#
_entry.id   AF-A0A506PUT7-F1
#
_cell.length_a   1.000
_cell.length_b   1.000
_cell.length_c   1.000
_cell.angle_alpha   90.00
_cell.angle_beta   90.00
_cell.angle_gamma   90.00
#
_symmetry.space_group_name_H-M   'P 1'
#
loop_
_entity.id
_entity.type
_entity.pdbx_description
1 polymer ?
#
loop_
_entity_poly.entity_id
_entity_poly.type
_entity_poly.pdbx_seq_one_letter_code
_entity_poly.pdbx_strand_id
1 'polypeptide(L)'
;MRIKRLLLLLIAAALSACAAPASVAPPAPEPVRKDRVSAILAQAPPLSAPQGERIAQISAAFLRTPYQAHTLKGSPEIPETLVVNFHGVDCFTLLDYVQALSASRDRASFEANLIRTRYAGGEVRYLNRRHFFSDWFAETPRNAADVTGSLSPQAVTVVKLLNRARRGKPQVPGLGVISRRITYLPAKAITPQVLAQIRTGDYVGVYATAPALDVTHAGIAVRHDGRLWFRNASSLATTRKVVDMPFRDYMRSKPGIIVLRALPVSAP
;
A
#
# COMPACT_ATOMS: atom_id res chain seq x y z
N MET A 1 80.75 54.30 -22.23
CA MET A 1 79.55 54.39 -23.09
C MET A 1 78.89 53.02 -23.21
N ARG A 2 77.55 53.01 -23.26
CA ARG A 2 76.59 51.92 -23.52
C ARG A 2 75.99 51.18 -22.31
N ILE A 3 74.82 51.69 -21.94
CA ILE A 3 73.69 51.07 -21.23
C ILE A 3 73.06 49.96 -22.09
N LYS A 4 72.53 48.90 -21.46
CA LYS A 4 71.25 48.19 -21.74
C LYS A 4 71.06 47.07 -20.70
N ARG A 5 70.15 47.25 -19.73
CA ARG A 5 68.72 46.84 -19.67
C ARG A 5 68.49 45.34 -19.34
N LEU A 6 67.97 45.13 -18.13
CA LEU A 6 66.77 44.35 -17.77
C LEU A 6 66.76 42.83 -18.01
N LEU A 7 66.70 42.04 -16.93
CA LEU A 7 65.58 41.10 -16.64
C LEU A 7 65.76 40.49 -15.25
N LEU A 8 64.80 40.72 -14.34
CA LEU A 8 64.73 40.07 -13.03
C LEU A 8 63.84 38.82 -13.19
N LEU A 9 64.43 37.63 -13.07
CA LEU A 9 63.71 36.35 -13.04
C LEU A 9 63.54 35.91 -11.58
N LEU A 10 62.32 36.00 -11.07
CA LEU A 10 61.89 35.39 -9.80
C LEU A 10 61.66 33.90 -10.04
N ILE A 11 62.58 33.07 -9.54
CA ILE A 11 62.43 31.61 -9.50
C ILE A 11 61.63 31.27 -8.24
N ALA A 12 60.37 30.86 -8.42
CA ALA A 12 59.56 30.27 -7.37
C ALA A 12 59.99 28.82 -7.14
N ALA A 13 60.56 28.53 -5.97
CA ALA A 13 60.87 27.17 -5.55
C ALA A 13 59.57 26.46 -5.13
N ALA A 14 59.13 25.48 -5.94
CA ALA A 14 58.05 24.59 -5.60
C ALA A 14 58.56 23.50 -4.65
N LEU A 15 58.19 23.59 -3.38
CA LEU A 15 58.35 22.51 -2.40
C LEU A 15 57.28 21.44 -2.69
N SER A 16 57.67 20.36 -3.39
CA SER A 16 56.85 19.15 -3.48
C SER A 16 56.88 18.40 -2.15
N ALA A 17 55.84 18.58 -1.34
CA ALA A 17 55.54 17.68 -0.23
C ALA A 17 54.89 16.41 -0.79
N CYS A 18 55.61 15.29 -0.79
CA CYS A 18 55.04 13.96 -1.05
C CYS A 18 54.13 13.58 0.12
N ALA A 19 52.83 13.84 0.00
CA ALA A 19 51.84 13.23 0.88
C ALA A 19 51.67 11.76 0.48
N ALA A 20 51.98 10.84 1.40
CA ALA A 20 51.65 9.43 1.23
C ALA A 20 50.12 9.27 1.15
N PRO A 21 49.59 8.39 0.28
CA PRO A 21 48.16 8.18 0.19
C PRO A 21 47.66 7.57 1.50
N ALA A 22 46.72 8.22 2.15
CA ALA A 22 46.01 7.66 3.29
C ALA A 22 45.34 6.35 2.85
N SER A 23 45.71 5.25 3.50
CA SER A 23 45.04 3.96 3.34
C SER A 23 43.57 4.12 3.73
N VAL A 24 42.70 4.16 2.72
CA VAL A 24 41.26 4.07 2.94
C VAL A 24 40.97 2.61 3.29
N ALA A 25 40.73 2.35 4.58
CA ALA A 25 40.21 1.07 5.00
C ALA A 25 38.88 0.80 4.26
N PRO A 26 38.64 -0.43 3.76
CA PRO A 26 37.37 -0.76 3.14
C PRO A 26 36.24 -0.49 4.14
N PRO A 27 35.09 0.05 3.71
CA PRO A 27 33.96 0.25 4.59
C PRO A 27 33.59 -1.09 5.23
N ALA A 28 33.39 -1.07 6.55
CA ALA A 28 32.84 -2.23 7.25
C ALA A 28 31.57 -2.69 6.52
N PRO A 29 31.35 -4.00 6.34
CA PRO A 29 30.13 -4.48 5.70
C PRO A 29 28.94 -3.92 6.48
N GLU A 30 28.04 -3.20 5.78
CA GLU A 30 26.79 -2.78 6.40
C GLU A 30 26.11 -4.01 7.02
N PRO A 31 25.60 -3.93 8.26
CA PRO A 31 24.85 -5.03 8.82
C PRO A 31 23.74 -5.39 7.85
N VAL A 32 23.73 -6.64 7.35
CA VAL A 32 22.74 -7.15 6.41
C VAL A 32 21.37 -6.71 6.90
N ARG A 33 20.75 -5.73 6.22
CA ARG A 33 19.40 -5.30 6.53
C ARG A 33 18.53 -6.54 6.42
N LYS A 34 18.11 -7.07 7.58
CA LYS A 34 17.25 -8.27 7.63
C LYS A 34 16.08 -8.05 6.69
N ASP A 35 15.93 -8.93 5.70
CA ASP A 35 14.83 -8.85 4.75
C ASP A 35 13.51 -8.89 5.52
N ARG A 36 12.81 -7.75 5.55
CA ARG A 36 11.59 -7.59 6.35
C ARG A 36 10.47 -8.51 5.84
N VAL A 37 10.50 -8.89 4.56
CA VAL A 37 9.59 -9.90 4.00
C VAL A 37 9.82 -11.24 4.68
N SER A 38 11.05 -11.76 4.62
CA SER A 38 11.43 -13.01 5.29
C SER A 38 11.15 -12.98 6.80
N ALA A 39 11.42 -11.85 7.48
CA ALA A 39 11.16 -11.70 8.91
C ALA A 39 9.67 -11.75 9.28
N ILE A 40 8.79 -11.17 8.44
CA ILE A 40 7.35 -11.25 8.64
C ILE A 40 6.84 -12.66 8.34
N LEU A 41 7.30 -13.27 7.24
CA LEU A 41 6.88 -14.61 6.84
C LEU A 41 7.30 -15.69 7.85
N ALA A 42 8.47 -15.56 8.48
CA ALA A 42 8.95 -16.46 9.52
C ALA A 42 8.06 -16.47 10.78
N GLN A 43 7.33 -15.38 11.04
CA GLN A 43 6.41 -15.24 12.18
C GLN A 43 4.94 -15.41 11.80
N ALA A 44 4.66 -15.63 10.51
CA ALA A 44 3.30 -15.70 10.04
C ALA A 44 2.72 -17.12 10.22
N PRO A 45 1.40 -17.24 10.41
CA PRO A 45 0.75 -18.55 10.44
C PRO A 45 1.02 -19.34 9.14
N PRO A 46 1.01 -20.68 9.19
CA PRO A 46 1.20 -21.49 7.99
C PRO A 46 0.10 -21.20 6.96
N LEU A 47 0.36 -21.49 5.67
CA LEU A 47 -0.63 -21.28 4.61
C LEU A 47 -1.92 -22.11 4.78
N SER A 48 -1.88 -23.18 5.57
CA SER A 48 -3.06 -23.99 5.94
C SER A 48 -3.94 -23.33 7.01
N ALA A 49 -3.46 -22.28 7.68
CA ALA A 49 -4.26 -21.55 8.66
C ALA A 49 -5.40 -20.78 7.97
N PRO A 50 -6.50 -20.47 8.69
CA PRO A 50 -7.57 -19.63 8.16
C PRO A 50 -7.00 -18.31 7.63
N GLN A 51 -7.34 -17.97 6.38
CA GLN A 51 -6.79 -16.81 5.68
C GLN A 51 -6.96 -15.50 6.47
N GLY A 52 -8.11 -15.34 7.14
CA GLY A 52 -8.40 -14.17 7.96
C GLY A 52 -7.41 -13.98 9.12
N GLU A 53 -7.07 -15.06 9.82
CA GLU A 53 -6.08 -15.03 10.92
C GLU A 53 -4.68 -14.76 10.40
N ARG A 54 -4.34 -15.33 9.24
CA ARG A 54 -3.06 -15.08 8.59
C ARG A 54 -2.91 -13.61 8.18
N ILE A 55 -3.97 -12.99 7.63
CA ILE A 55 -4.04 -11.55 7.33
C ILE A 55 -3.90 -10.71 8.61
N ALA A 56 -4.58 -11.10 9.70
CA ALA A 56 -4.53 -10.38 10.98
C ALA A 56 -3.12 -10.36 11.57
N GLN A 57 -2.44 -11.52 11.61
CA GLN A 57 -1.10 -11.63 12.17
C GLN A 57 -0.06 -10.90 11.32
N ILE A 58 -0.13 -11.01 9.98
CA ILE A 58 0.78 -10.26 9.10
C ILE A 58 0.57 -8.76 9.24
N SER A 59 -0.68 -8.30 9.20
CA SER A 59 -0.98 -6.87 9.28
C SER A 59 -0.50 -6.26 10.60
N ALA A 60 -0.39 -7.05 11.68
CA ALA A 60 0.15 -6.59 12.96
C ALA A 60 1.62 -6.17 12.85
N ALA A 61 2.41 -6.80 11.98
CA ALA A 61 3.81 -6.42 11.74
C ALA A 61 3.98 -5.04 11.06
N PHE A 62 2.88 -4.46 10.56
CA PHE A 62 2.85 -3.11 10.03
C PHE A 62 2.43 -2.06 11.07
N LEU A 63 1.92 -2.43 12.25
CA LEU A 63 1.55 -1.47 13.28
C LEU A 63 2.71 -0.50 13.58
N ARG A 64 2.35 0.79 13.71
CA ARG A 64 3.27 1.92 13.86
C ARG A 64 4.18 2.21 12.66
N THR A 65 4.07 1.48 11.55
CA THR A 65 4.75 1.87 10.31
C THR A 65 4.26 3.25 9.88
N PRO A 66 5.15 4.21 9.58
CA PRO A 66 4.77 5.55 9.15
C PRO A 66 3.81 5.56 7.96
N TYR A 67 2.91 6.53 7.96
CA TYR A 67 2.12 6.83 6.78
C TYR A 67 2.98 7.56 5.75
N GLN A 68 2.97 7.11 4.51
CA GLN A 68 3.62 7.77 3.39
C GLN A 68 2.77 7.62 2.13
N ALA A 69 2.36 8.75 1.54
CA ALA A 69 1.67 8.77 0.25
C ALA A 69 2.68 8.72 -0.90
N HIS A 70 2.19 8.36 -2.09
CA HIS A 70 2.98 8.39 -3.35
C HIS A 70 4.26 7.53 -3.29
N THR A 71 4.17 6.36 -2.66
CA THR A 71 5.31 5.43 -2.52
C THR A 71 5.56 4.59 -3.78
N LEU A 72 4.55 4.42 -4.63
CA LEU A 72 4.65 3.67 -5.88
C LEU A 72 5.18 4.54 -7.04
N LYS A 73 5.79 3.89 -8.04
CA LYS A 73 6.37 4.55 -9.22
C LYS A 73 5.65 4.12 -10.50
N GLY A 74 5.27 5.11 -11.30
CA GLY A 74 4.71 4.96 -12.64
C GLY A 74 3.61 5.96 -12.94
N SER A 75 3.54 6.39 -14.20
CA SER A 75 2.54 7.30 -14.77
C SER A 75 2.37 6.97 -16.27
N PRO A 76 1.55 7.71 -17.03
CA PRO A 76 1.55 7.57 -18.49
C PRO A 76 2.91 7.86 -19.14
N GLU A 77 3.73 8.70 -18.51
CA GLU A 77 5.04 9.14 -19.02
C GLU A 77 6.23 8.39 -18.37
N ILE A 78 6.03 7.81 -17.18
CA ILE A 78 7.07 7.11 -16.41
C ILE A 78 6.73 5.63 -16.38
N PRO A 79 7.61 4.73 -16.86
CA PRO A 79 7.39 3.29 -16.77
C PRO A 79 7.06 2.85 -15.33
N GLU A 80 6.03 2.01 -15.21
CA GLU A 80 5.66 1.41 -13.92
C GLU A 80 6.73 0.40 -13.50
N THR A 81 7.07 0.40 -12.21
CA THR A 81 8.00 -0.57 -11.63
C THR A 81 7.40 -1.18 -10.37
N LEU A 82 7.70 -2.44 -10.08
CA LEU A 82 7.29 -3.07 -8.84
C LEU A 82 8.06 -2.44 -7.66
N VAL A 83 7.37 -1.64 -6.85
CA VAL A 83 7.94 -1.04 -5.64
C VAL A 83 7.56 -1.86 -4.40
N VAL A 84 8.56 -2.21 -3.60
CA VAL A 84 8.41 -2.79 -2.26
C VAL A 84 9.01 -1.82 -1.25
N ASN A 85 8.16 -1.09 -0.52
CA ASN A 85 8.58 -0.17 0.53
C ASN A 85 7.77 -0.43 1.81
N PHE A 86 8.40 -1.03 2.83
CA PHE A 86 7.77 -1.27 4.12
C PHE A 86 8.07 -0.17 5.15
N HIS A 87 8.91 0.83 4.82
CA HIS A 87 9.24 1.93 5.73
C HIS A 87 8.15 3.00 5.81
N GLY A 88 7.32 3.08 4.78
CA GLY A 88 6.16 3.97 4.75
C GLY A 88 5.09 3.37 3.85
N VAL A 89 3.85 3.38 4.33
CA VAL A 89 2.70 2.82 3.61
C VAL A 89 1.55 3.82 3.60
N ASP A 90 0.76 3.78 2.55
CA ASP A 90 -0.59 4.36 2.54
C ASP A 90 -1.64 3.25 2.75
N CYS A 91 -2.92 3.59 2.63
CA CYS A 91 -3.99 2.63 2.86
C CYS A 91 -3.98 1.48 1.84
N PHE A 92 -3.72 1.75 0.57
CA PHE A 92 -3.73 0.73 -0.48
C PHE A 92 -2.50 -0.16 -0.41
N THR A 93 -1.31 0.43 -0.29
CA THR A 93 -0.07 -0.34 -0.21
C THR A 93 -0.02 -1.23 1.03
N LEU A 94 -0.61 -0.81 2.16
CA LEU A 94 -0.81 -1.69 3.31
C LEU A 94 -1.61 -2.96 2.93
N LEU A 95 -2.72 -2.80 2.23
CA LEU A 95 -3.57 -3.92 1.82
C LEU A 95 -2.85 -4.82 0.81
N ASP A 96 -2.19 -4.23 -0.18
CA ASP A 96 -1.42 -4.98 -1.18
C ASP A 96 -0.36 -5.87 -0.52
N TYR A 97 0.43 -5.31 0.39
CA TYR A 97 1.49 -6.04 1.05
C TYR A 97 0.95 -7.13 1.96
N VAL A 98 -0.09 -6.85 2.75
CA VAL A 98 -0.70 -7.84 3.65
C VAL A 98 -1.30 -8.99 2.84
N GLN A 99 -2.06 -8.69 1.79
CA GLN A 99 -2.65 -9.73 0.93
C GLN A 99 -1.56 -10.57 0.26
N ALA A 100 -0.54 -9.94 -0.34
CA ALA A 100 0.55 -10.64 -0.99
C ALA A 100 1.32 -11.54 -0.01
N LEU A 101 1.68 -11.03 1.17
CA LEU A 101 2.35 -11.80 2.23
C LEU A 101 1.48 -12.96 2.73
N SER A 102 0.16 -12.78 2.81
CA SER A 102 -0.77 -13.82 3.29
C SER A 102 -0.79 -15.04 2.37
N ALA A 103 -0.44 -14.85 1.09
CA ALA A 103 -0.38 -15.88 0.08
C ALA A 103 1.02 -16.45 -0.17
N SER A 104 2.02 -16.04 0.62
CA SER A 104 3.43 -16.29 0.32
C SER A 104 4.14 -17.12 1.38
N ARG A 105 5.21 -17.80 0.96
CA ARG A 105 6.08 -18.62 1.84
C ARG A 105 7.48 -18.05 1.99
N ASP A 106 7.91 -17.30 0.99
CA ASP A 106 9.26 -16.76 0.84
C ASP A 106 9.21 -15.44 0.06
N ARG A 107 10.39 -14.83 -0.12
CA ARG A 107 10.55 -13.58 -0.85
C ARG A 107 10.08 -13.66 -2.31
N ALA A 108 10.39 -14.75 -3.00
CA ALA A 108 10.07 -14.91 -4.42
C ALA A 108 8.56 -15.03 -4.64
N SER A 109 7.88 -15.87 -3.85
CA SER A 109 6.42 -15.99 -3.86
C SER A 109 5.74 -14.68 -3.43
N PHE A 110 6.33 -13.92 -2.51
CA PHE A 110 5.85 -12.58 -2.16
C PHE A 110 5.86 -11.62 -3.34
N GLU A 111 6.96 -11.54 -4.09
CA GLU A 111 7.03 -10.64 -5.25
C GLU A 111 6.02 -11.04 -6.34
N ALA A 112 5.90 -12.34 -6.62
CA ALA A 112 4.91 -12.84 -7.57
C ALA A 112 3.47 -12.54 -7.13
N ASN A 113 3.15 -12.75 -5.85
CA ASN A 113 1.82 -12.48 -5.31
C ASN A 113 1.53 -10.98 -5.19
N LEU A 114 2.55 -10.14 -4.95
CA LEU A 114 2.41 -8.69 -4.97
C LEU A 114 2.05 -8.19 -6.36
N ILE A 115 2.68 -8.75 -7.41
CA ILE A 115 2.33 -8.43 -8.79
C ILE A 115 0.87 -8.77 -9.07
N ARG A 116 0.43 -10.00 -8.74
CA ARG A 116 -0.96 -10.45 -8.94
C ARG A 116 -1.98 -9.62 -8.16
N THR A 117 -1.62 -9.23 -6.93
CA THR A 117 -2.49 -8.43 -6.07
C THR A 117 -2.65 -7.01 -6.62
N ARG A 118 -1.53 -6.37 -6.95
CA ARG A 118 -1.49 -4.95 -7.31
C ARG A 118 -1.87 -4.67 -8.76
N TYR A 119 -1.62 -5.61 -9.67
CA TYR A 119 -1.83 -5.41 -11.11
C TYR A 119 -2.82 -6.43 -11.69
N ALA A 120 -3.89 -5.94 -12.30
CA ALA A 120 -4.82 -6.74 -13.09
C ALA A 120 -4.07 -7.47 -14.22
N GLY A 121 -4.39 -8.75 -14.42
CA GLY A 121 -3.67 -9.63 -15.35
C GLY A 121 -2.23 -9.99 -14.95
N GLY A 122 -1.71 -9.48 -13.82
CA GLY A 122 -0.36 -9.79 -13.36
C GLY A 122 0.76 -9.09 -14.14
N GLU A 123 0.46 -8.01 -14.86
CA GLU A 123 1.44 -7.27 -15.67
C GLU A 123 1.76 -5.92 -15.02
N VAL A 124 3.05 -5.66 -14.75
CA VAL A 124 3.52 -4.42 -14.10
C VAL A 124 3.43 -3.25 -15.08
N ARG A 125 2.22 -2.71 -15.21
CA ARG A 125 1.90 -1.52 -16.01
C ARG A 125 1.03 -0.57 -15.22
N TYR A 126 1.24 0.72 -15.43
CA TYR A 126 0.53 1.78 -14.72
C TYR A 126 -0.98 1.66 -14.89
N LEU A 127 -1.48 1.39 -16.11
CA LEU A 127 -2.92 1.22 -16.36
C LEU A 127 -3.48 -0.13 -15.88
N ASN A 128 -2.62 -1.14 -15.66
CA ASN A 128 -3.03 -2.41 -15.07
C ASN A 128 -3.06 -2.36 -13.54
N ARG A 129 -2.47 -1.34 -12.90
CA ARG A 129 -2.51 -1.20 -11.44
C ARG A 129 -3.96 -1.05 -10.98
N ARG A 130 -4.34 -1.74 -9.91
CA ARG A 130 -5.64 -1.56 -9.26
C ARG A 130 -5.65 -0.22 -8.53
N HIS A 131 -6.26 0.79 -9.15
CA HIS A 131 -6.30 2.16 -8.60
C HIS A 131 -7.54 2.39 -7.73
N PHE A 132 -8.59 1.59 -7.92
CA PHE A 132 -9.84 1.67 -7.17
C PHE A 132 -9.99 0.44 -6.27
N PHE A 133 -10.59 0.62 -5.09
CA PHE A 133 -10.75 -0.49 -4.14
C PHE A 133 -11.62 -1.61 -4.72
N SER A 134 -12.62 -1.23 -5.52
CA SER A 134 -13.50 -2.13 -6.25
C SER A 134 -12.79 -2.94 -7.34
N ASP A 135 -11.60 -2.52 -7.79
CA ASP A 135 -10.82 -3.32 -8.74
C ASP A 135 -10.49 -4.68 -8.14
N TRP A 136 -10.36 -4.81 -6.81
CA TRP A 136 -10.08 -6.09 -6.13
C TRP A 136 -11.14 -7.17 -6.37
N PHE A 137 -12.39 -6.80 -6.64
CA PHE A 137 -13.46 -7.75 -6.99
C PHE A 137 -13.92 -7.65 -8.44
N ALA A 138 -13.64 -6.55 -9.13
CA ALA A 138 -14.07 -6.34 -10.51
C ALA A 138 -13.07 -6.88 -11.54
N GLU A 139 -11.77 -6.78 -11.26
CA GLU A 139 -10.70 -7.19 -12.18
C GLU A 139 -10.23 -8.63 -11.92
N THR A 140 -9.79 -9.31 -12.97
CA THR A 140 -9.33 -10.71 -12.94
C THR A 140 -7.80 -10.80 -12.92
N PRO A 141 -7.21 -11.75 -12.16
CA PRO A 141 -7.86 -12.61 -11.17
C PRO A 141 -8.36 -11.81 -9.96
N ARG A 142 -9.47 -12.18 -9.32
CA ARG A 142 -10.00 -11.41 -8.18
C ARG A 142 -9.13 -11.60 -6.94
N ASN A 143 -8.91 -10.51 -6.19
CA ASN A 143 -8.25 -10.57 -4.89
C ASN A 143 -9.25 -10.93 -3.77
N ALA A 144 -10.50 -10.48 -3.92
CA ALA A 144 -11.52 -10.60 -2.90
C ALA A 144 -12.94 -10.65 -3.50
N ALA A 145 -13.88 -11.21 -2.74
CA ALA A 145 -15.31 -11.13 -3.01
C ALA A 145 -15.93 -9.92 -2.29
N ASP A 146 -16.81 -9.18 -2.95
CA ASP A 146 -17.65 -8.18 -2.28
C ASP A 146 -18.76 -8.87 -1.48
N VAL A 147 -18.65 -8.82 -0.15
CA VAL A 147 -19.64 -9.41 0.77
C VAL A 147 -20.61 -8.38 1.32
N THR A 148 -20.49 -7.10 0.93
CA THR A 148 -21.22 -5.98 1.52
C THR A 148 -22.74 -6.20 1.46
N GLY A 149 -23.25 -6.66 0.32
CA GLY A 149 -24.68 -6.91 0.10
C GLY A 149 -25.25 -8.03 0.99
N SER A 150 -24.41 -8.98 1.41
CA SER A 150 -24.84 -10.08 2.30
C SER A 150 -24.92 -9.69 3.77
N LEU A 151 -24.29 -8.57 4.17
CA LEU A 151 -24.22 -8.19 5.59
C LEU A 151 -25.57 -7.70 6.12
N SER A 152 -26.39 -7.08 5.27
CA SER A 152 -27.68 -6.50 5.63
C SER A 152 -28.51 -6.16 4.40
N PRO A 153 -29.85 -6.33 4.44
CA PRO A 153 -30.75 -5.87 3.38
C PRO A 153 -30.75 -4.34 3.21
N GLN A 154 -30.16 -3.58 4.14
CA GLN A 154 -30.01 -2.12 4.03
C GLN A 154 -28.80 -1.69 3.18
N ALA A 155 -28.06 -2.64 2.60
CA ALA A 155 -27.01 -2.33 1.65
C ALA A 155 -27.60 -1.65 0.40
N VAL A 156 -26.91 -0.62 -0.10
CA VAL A 156 -27.34 0.19 -1.24
C VAL A 156 -26.38 -0.04 -2.39
N THR A 157 -26.91 -0.34 -3.57
CA THR A 157 -26.12 -0.43 -4.81
C THR A 157 -26.33 0.81 -5.66
N VAL A 158 -25.23 1.43 -6.09
CA VAL A 158 -25.23 2.56 -7.03
C VAL A 158 -24.32 2.27 -8.21
N VAL A 159 -24.58 2.90 -9.36
CA VAL A 159 -23.63 2.94 -10.46
C VAL A 159 -22.78 4.20 -10.34
N LYS A 160 -21.46 4.03 -10.37
CA LYS A 160 -20.48 5.12 -10.38
C LYS A 160 -19.72 5.16 -11.69
N LEU A 161 -19.27 6.36 -12.06
CA LEU A 161 -18.42 6.60 -13.22
C LEU A 161 -17.05 6.98 -12.69
N LEU A 162 -16.28 5.96 -12.32
CA LEU A 162 -14.97 6.10 -11.70
C LEU A 162 -14.02 6.84 -12.63
N ASN A 163 -13.11 7.62 -12.05
CA ASN A 163 -12.14 8.46 -12.76
C ASN A 163 -12.75 9.62 -13.58
N ARG A 164 -14.08 9.80 -13.61
CA ARG A 164 -14.72 10.90 -14.33
C ARG A 164 -14.39 12.24 -13.68
N ALA A 165 -13.53 13.03 -14.31
CA ALA A 165 -13.21 14.38 -13.87
C ALA A 165 -14.46 15.28 -13.90
N ARG A 166 -14.77 15.95 -12.79
CA ARG A 166 -15.86 16.96 -12.76
C ARG A 166 -15.41 18.31 -13.32
N ARG A 167 -14.17 18.71 -12.99
CA ARG A 167 -13.37 19.82 -13.55
C ARG A 167 -11.90 19.49 -13.28
N GLY A 168 -11.01 19.71 -14.24
CA GLY A 168 -9.58 19.37 -14.10
C GLY A 168 -9.21 17.98 -14.63
N LYS A 169 -8.05 17.47 -14.22
CA LYS A 169 -7.51 16.19 -14.70
C LYS A 169 -8.21 14.99 -14.04
N PRO A 170 -8.32 13.85 -14.75
CA PRO A 170 -8.74 12.59 -14.12
C PRO A 170 -7.81 12.24 -12.95
N GLN A 171 -8.32 11.51 -11.98
CA GLN A 171 -7.54 11.06 -10.82
C GLN A 171 -6.45 10.07 -11.22
N VAL A 172 -6.73 9.26 -12.24
CA VAL A 172 -5.79 8.34 -12.88
C VAL A 172 -5.69 8.74 -14.36
N PRO A 173 -4.70 9.56 -14.74
CA PRO A 173 -4.43 9.90 -16.13
C PRO A 173 -4.36 8.66 -17.03
N GLY A 174 -4.94 8.70 -18.23
CA GLY A 174 -4.87 7.60 -19.22
C GLY A 174 -5.82 6.41 -18.99
N LEU A 175 -6.37 6.19 -17.79
CA LEU A 175 -7.22 5.02 -17.50
C LEU A 175 -8.62 5.08 -18.15
N GLY A 176 -9.08 6.26 -18.55
CA GLY A 176 -10.46 6.46 -19.02
C GLY A 176 -11.48 6.42 -17.89
N VAL A 177 -12.78 6.50 -18.22
CA VAL A 177 -13.89 6.44 -17.26
C VAL A 177 -14.42 5.02 -17.17
N ILE A 178 -14.57 4.51 -15.95
CA ILE A 178 -15.03 3.13 -15.70
C ILE A 178 -16.41 3.16 -15.05
N SER A 179 -17.41 2.56 -15.70
CA SER A 179 -18.72 2.33 -15.09
C SER A 179 -18.64 1.15 -14.12
N ARG A 180 -18.96 1.38 -12.85
CA ARG A 180 -18.82 0.38 -11.79
C ARG A 180 -20.05 0.37 -10.88
N ARG A 181 -20.65 -0.81 -10.69
CA ARG A 181 -21.65 -1.02 -9.64
C ARG A 181 -20.93 -1.13 -8.30
N ILE A 182 -21.32 -0.28 -7.35
CA ILE A 182 -20.75 -0.23 -6.01
C ILE A 182 -21.87 -0.48 -5.01
N THR A 183 -21.73 -1.56 -4.25
CA THR A 183 -22.58 -1.86 -3.09
C THR A 183 -21.90 -1.33 -1.84
N TYR A 184 -22.60 -0.51 -1.06
CA TYR A 184 -22.11 -0.03 0.23
C TYR A 184 -23.18 -0.20 1.31
N LEU A 185 -22.75 -0.38 2.56
CA LEU A 185 -23.62 -0.39 3.72
C LEU A 185 -23.55 0.98 4.41
N PRO A 186 -24.65 1.75 4.48
CA PRO A 186 -24.66 3.04 5.18
C PRO A 186 -24.23 2.90 6.64
N ALA A 187 -23.50 3.88 7.19
CA ALA A 187 -22.96 3.76 8.55
C ALA A 187 -24.05 3.54 9.63
N LYS A 188 -25.24 4.14 9.45
CA LYS A 188 -26.40 3.93 10.32
C LYS A 188 -26.91 2.49 10.35
N ALA A 189 -26.62 1.70 9.31
CA ALA A 189 -27.02 0.31 9.18
C ALA A 189 -26.02 -0.67 9.83
N ILE A 190 -24.91 -0.18 10.40
CA ILE A 190 -23.90 -1.01 11.07
C ILE A 190 -24.38 -1.34 12.49
N THR A 191 -25.24 -2.35 12.59
CA THR A 191 -25.76 -2.89 13.84
C THR A 191 -24.78 -3.89 14.48
N PRO A 192 -24.97 -4.30 15.76
CA PRO A 192 -24.21 -5.40 16.35
C PRO A 192 -24.25 -6.70 15.53
N GLN A 193 -25.37 -7.01 14.90
CA GLN A 193 -25.52 -8.19 14.03
C GLN A 193 -24.69 -8.08 12.76
N VAL A 194 -24.61 -6.88 12.16
CA VAL A 194 -23.69 -6.62 11.04
C VAL A 194 -22.25 -6.77 11.49
N LEU A 195 -21.89 -6.17 12.65
CA LEU A 195 -20.54 -6.26 13.18
C LEU A 195 -20.10 -7.71 13.44
N ALA A 196 -21.01 -8.59 13.84
CA ALA A 196 -20.72 -10.02 14.04
C ALA A 196 -20.41 -10.77 12.73
N GLN A 197 -20.96 -10.31 11.60
CA GLN A 197 -20.75 -10.93 10.28
C GLN A 197 -19.45 -10.49 9.59
N ILE A 198 -18.89 -9.33 9.98
CA ILE A 198 -17.57 -8.89 9.54
C ILE A 198 -16.51 -9.77 10.21
N ARG A 199 -15.70 -10.43 9.40
CA ARG A 199 -14.70 -11.40 9.84
C ARG A 199 -13.33 -10.73 9.98
N THR A 200 -12.53 -11.27 10.88
CA THR A 200 -11.09 -10.96 10.93
C THR A 200 -10.48 -11.21 9.55
N GLY A 201 -9.72 -10.24 9.05
CA GLY A 201 -9.09 -10.27 7.72
C GLY A 201 -9.95 -9.76 6.57
N ASP A 202 -11.21 -9.37 6.81
CA ASP A 202 -11.98 -8.64 5.79
C ASP A 202 -11.33 -7.27 5.51
N TYR A 203 -11.20 -6.91 4.24
CA TYR A 203 -10.77 -5.58 3.83
C TYR A 203 -11.96 -4.64 3.81
N VAL A 204 -11.80 -3.44 4.36
CA VAL A 204 -12.89 -2.48 4.52
C VAL A 204 -12.53 -1.16 3.87
N GLY A 205 -13.38 -0.74 2.94
CA GLY A 205 -13.34 0.57 2.30
C GLY A 205 -14.35 1.52 2.90
N VAL A 206 -13.96 2.77 3.13
CA VAL A 206 -14.87 3.86 3.51
C VAL A 206 -15.51 4.42 2.25
N TYR A 207 -16.82 4.21 2.08
CA TYR A 207 -17.56 4.61 0.89
C TYR A 207 -17.39 6.11 0.59
N ALA A 208 -17.03 6.44 -0.65
CA ALA A 208 -16.98 7.81 -1.14
C ALA A 208 -18.35 8.24 -1.67
N THR A 209 -18.82 9.44 -1.35
CA THR A 209 -20.02 10.00 -2.00
C THR A 209 -19.72 10.62 -3.36
N ALA A 210 -18.45 10.95 -3.63
CA ALA A 210 -18.01 11.50 -4.90
C ALA A 210 -18.27 10.50 -6.06
N PRO A 211 -18.86 10.92 -7.18
CA PRO A 211 -19.21 10.01 -8.29
C PRO A 211 -18.01 9.34 -8.97
N ALA A 212 -16.83 9.95 -8.86
CA ALA A 212 -15.59 9.52 -9.52
C ALA A 212 -14.75 8.54 -8.69
N LEU A 213 -15.16 8.26 -7.45
CA LEU A 213 -14.44 7.44 -6.48
C LEU A 213 -15.36 6.39 -5.88
N ASP A 214 -14.84 5.20 -5.60
CA ASP A 214 -15.54 4.18 -4.85
C ASP A 214 -15.35 4.32 -3.34
N VAL A 215 -14.10 4.51 -2.89
CA VAL A 215 -13.72 4.71 -1.49
C VAL A 215 -12.85 5.95 -1.29
N THR A 216 -12.87 6.50 -0.07
CA THR A 216 -11.96 7.58 0.34
C THR A 216 -10.78 7.08 1.17
N HIS A 217 -10.92 5.91 1.80
CA HIS A 217 -9.91 5.28 2.64
C HIS A 217 -10.17 3.79 2.73
N ALA A 218 -9.15 3.01 3.10
CA ALA A 218 -9.29 1.57 3.28
C ALA A 218 -8.42 1.04 4.43
N GLY A 219 -8.73 -0.15 4.90
CA GLY A 219 -8.05 -0.83 6.00
C GLY A 219 -8.54 -2.27 6.16
N ILE A 220 -8.22 -2.88 7.29
CA ILE A 220 -8.46 -4.29 7.58
C ILE A 220 -9.29 -4.40 8.86
N ALA A 221 -10.34 -5.22 8.82
CA ALA A 221 -11.08 -5.61 10.00
C ALA A 221 -10.29 -6.67 10.78
N VAL A 222 -9.92 -6.38 12.02
CA VAL A 222 -9.18 -7.32 12.88
C VAL A 222 -9.86 -7.45 14.22
N ARG A 223 -9.96 -8.68 14.75
CA ARG A 223 -10.48 -8.91 16.10
C ARG A 223 -9.33 -9.21 17.05
N HIS A 224 -9.30 -8.49 18.16
CA HIS A 224 -8.49 -8.80 19.33
C HIS A 224 -9.17 -8.17 20.54
N ASP A 225 -8.90 -8.72 21.73
CA ASP A 225 -9.48 -8.26 23.00
C ASP A 225 -11.02 -8.22 22.98
N GLY A 226 -11.63 -9.21 22.31
CA GLY A 226 -13.09 -9.35 22.18
C GLY A 226 -13.78 -8.27 21.34
N ARG A 227 -13.02 -7.40 20.65
CA ARG A 227 -13.54 -6.24 19.90
C ARG A 227 -13.13 -6.28 18.44
N LEU A 228 -13.91 -5.60 17.59
CA LEU A 228 -13.59 -5.38 16.18
C LEU A 228 -12.87 -4.03 16.02
N TRP A 229 -11.71 -4.08 15.38
CA TRP A 229 -10.86 -2.93 15.11
C TRP A 229 -10.71 -2.71 13.62
N PHE A 230 -10.49 -1.45 13.25
CA PHE A 230 -10.15 -1.02 11.90
C PHE A 230 -8.66 -0.67 11.84
N ARG A 231 -7.85 -1.64 11.39
CA ARG A 231 -6.42 -1.46 11.18
C ARG A 231 -6.17 -0.71 9.88
N ASN A 232 -5.59 0.48 9.96
CA ASN A 232 -5.41 1.33 8.77
C ASN A 232 -4.15 2.20 8.86
N ALA A 233 -3.59 2.54 7.69
CA ALA A 233 -2.53 3.53 7.57
C ALA A 233 -3.13 4.95 7.61
N SER A 234 -3.12 5.60 8.78
CA SER A 234 -3.79 6.89 8.97
C SER A 234 -2.93 8.05 8.48
N SER A 235 -3.50 8.88 7.59
CA SER A 235 -2.87 10.12 7.10
C SER A 235 -3.05 11.32 8.04
N LEU A 236 -3.92 11.21 9.06
CA LEU A 236 -4.21 12.29 10.01
C LEU A 236 -2.93 12.76 10.68
N ALA A 237 -2.73 14.08 10.76
CA ALA A 237 -1.51 14.69 11.29
C ALA A 237 -1.16 14.22 12.71
N THR A 238 -2.17 13.97 13.54
CA THR A 238 -2.03 13.47 14.91
C THR A 238 -1.63 11.99 15.01
N THR A 239 -1.75 11.23 13.92
CA THR A 239 -1.54 9.77 13.92
C THR A 239 -0.36 9.38 13.03
N ARG A 240 -0.39 9.74 11.73
CA ARG A 240 0.66 9.53 10.71
C ARG A 240 1.31 8.14 10.67
N LYS A 241 0.56 7.08 10.95
CA LYS A 241 1.06 5.69 11.00
C LYS A 241 -0.07 4.66 10.88
N VAL A 242 0.31 3.40 10.73
CA VAL A 242 -0.62 2.27 10.85
C VAL A 242 -1.07 2.12 12.30
N VAL A 243 -2.38 2.15 12.52
CA VAL A 243 -3.01 2.05 13.85
C VAL A 243 -4.30 1.24 13.80
N ASP A 244 -4.70 0.74 14.97
CA ASP A 244 -6.00 0.14 15.20
C ASP A 244 -6.93 1.19 15.83
N MET A 245 -8.11 1.36 15.24
CA MET A 245 -9.17 2.22 15.78
C MET A 245 -10.43 1.40 16.03
N PRO A 246 -11.22 1.68 17.09
CA PRO A 246 -12.47 0.96 17.33
C PRO A 246 -13.39 1.05 16.11
N PHE A 247 -13.75 -0.09 15.51
CA PHE A 247 -14.35 -0.13 14.18
C PHE A 247 -15.65 0.69 14.11
N ARG A 248 -16.56 0.45 15.05
CA ARG A 248 -17.87 1.13 15.09
C ARG A 248 -17.71 2.65 15.24
N ASP A 249 -16.82 3.10 16.11
CA ASP A 249 -16.65 4.53 16.37
C ASP A 249 -15.98 5.23 15.20
N TYR A 250 -15.01 4.59 14.56
CA TYR A 250 -14.41 5.10 13.33
C TYR A 250 -15.44 5.24 12.21
N MET A 251 -16.30 4.23 12.01
CA MET A 251 -17.26 4.19 10.90
C MET A 251 -18.49 5.06 11.13
N ARG A 252 -18.85 5.39 12.38
CA ARG A 252 -20.07 6.13 12.74
C ARG A 252 -20.21 7.47 11.99
N SER A 253 -19.10 8.17 11.78
CA SER A 253 -19.07 9.48 11.11
C SER A 253 -18.93 9.39 9.59
N LYS A 254 -18.88 8.17 9.02
CA LYS A 254 -18.63 7.96 7.59
C LYS A 254 -19.93 7.76 6.82
N PRO A 255 -19.95 8.00 5.49
CA PRO A 255 -21.13 7.73 4.67
C PRO A 255 -21.56 6.25 4.68
N GLY A 256 -20.60 5.33 4.75
CA GLY A 256 -20.84 3.89 4.80
C GLY A 256 -19.56 3.10 4.54
N ILE A 257 -19.70 1.77 4.48
CA ILE A 257 -18.59 0.84 4.28
C ILE A 257 -18.82 -0.07 3.07
N ILE A 258 -17.72 -0.50 2.47
CA ILE A 258 -17.64 -1.61 1.52
C ILE A 258 -16.77 -2.66 2.19
N VAL A 259 -17.20 -3.92 2.20
CA VAL A 259 -16.49 -5.03 2.84
C VAL A 259 -16.14 -6.08 1.80
N LEU A 260 -14.85 -6.30 1.61
CA LEU A 260 -14.31 -7.33 0.72
C LEU A 260 -13.68 -8.45 1.54
N ARG A 261 -14.01 -9.70 1.22
CA ARG A 261 -13.44 -10.89 1.84
C ARG A 261 -12.42 -11.51 0.92
N ALA A 262 -11.19 -11.67 1.40
CA ALA A 262 -10.10 -12.26 0.63
C ALA A 262 -10.52 -13.61 0.04
N LEU A 263 -10.20 -13.84 -1.24
CA LEU A 263 -10.41 -15.15 -1.84
C LEU A 263 -9.27 -16.09 -1.44
N PRO A 264 -9.55 -17.39 -1.25
CA PRO A 264 -8.50 -18.38 -1.00
C PRO A 264 -7.43 -18.29 -2.07
N VAL A 265 -6.19 -18.51 -1.68
CA VAL A 265 -5.07 -18.57 -2.62
C VAL A 265 -5.30 -19.80 -3.50
N SER A 266 -5.77 -19.59 -4.72
CA SER A 266 -5.78 -20.63 -5.73
C SER A 266 -4.33 -21.02 -5.98
N ALA A 267 -4.00 -22.31 -5.85
CA ALA A 267 -2.72 -22.79 -6.36
C ALA A 267 -2.64 -22.43 -7.85
N PRO A 268 -1.47 -22.00 -8.35
CA PRO A 268 -1.27 -21.77 -9.78
C PRO A 268 -1.57 -23.04 -10.59
#